data_AF-A0A1I6XKJ0-F1
#
_entry.id   AF-A0A1I6XKJ0-F1
#
_cell.length_a   1.000
_cell.length_b   1.000
_cell.length_c   1.000
_cell.angle_alpha   90.00
_cell.angle_beta   90.00
_cell.angle_gamma   90.00
#
_symmetry.space_group_name_H-M   'P 1'
#
loop_
_entity.id
_entity.type
_entity.pdbx_description
1 polymer ?
#
loop_
_entity_poly.entity_id
_entity_poly.type
_entity_poly.pdbx_seq_one_letter_code
_entity_poly.pdbx_strand_id
1 'polypeptide(L)'
;MTNIFIIAGALFGIIVAPLGFFVGLQVSPVLANVLLLPFIVVSWSSGILLGDMSALLLVWSTVLSIAFWATVFGLVGFGIKKLRR
;
A
#
# COMPACT_ATOMS: atom_id res chain seq x y z
N MET A 1 19.19 -8.68 5.25
CA MET A 1 18.70 -7.30 5.40
C MET A 1 17.54 -7.02 4.45
N THR A 2 17.70 -7.10 3.13
CA THR A 2 16.62 -6.84 2.16
C THR A 2 15.33 -7.64 2.40
N ASN A 3 15.42 -8.92 2.78
CA ASN A 3 14.24 -9.76 3.09
C ASN A 3 13.39 -9.20 4.25
N ILE A 4 14.03 -8.58 5.26
CA ILE A 4 13.31 -7.96 6.39
C ILE A 4 12.47 -6.78 5.91
N PHE A 5 13.02 -5.97 5.00
CA PHE A 5 12.28 -4.87 4.39
C PHE A 5 11.10 -5.36 3.55
N ILE A 6 11.27 -6.44 2.79
CA ILE A 6 10.17 -7.03 2.01
C ILE A 6 9.05 -7.52 2.93
N ILE A 7 9.39 -8.23 4.01
CA ILE A 7 8.40 -8.70 5.01
C ILE A 7 7.71 -7.52 5.68
N ALA A 8 8.47 -6.49 6.08
CA ALA A 8 7.92 -5.28 6.68
C ALA A 8 6.96 -4.54 5.72
N GLY A 9 7.32 -4.44 4.43
CA GLY A 9 6.47 -3.86 3.40
C GLY A 9 5.20 -4.67 3.16
N ALA A 10 5.30 -6.00 3.17
CA ALA A 10 4.13 -6.88 3.05
C ALA A 10 3.16 -6.68 4.22
N LEU A 11 3.67 -6.68 5.45
CA LEU A 11 2.87 -6.42 6.66
C LEU A 11 2.26 -5.01 6.62
N PHE A 12 3.05 -4.02 6.21
CA PHE A 12 2.58 -2.65 6.02
C PHE A 12 1.42 -2.60 5.02
N GLY A 13 1.54 -3.27 3.87
CA GLY A 13 0.49 -3.32 2.85
C GLY A 13 -0.84 -3.92 3.31
N ILE A 14 -0.85 -4.73 4.38
CA ILE A 14 -2.08 -5.22 5.03
C ILE A 14 -2.73 -4.12 5.87
N ILE A 15 -1.96 -3.47 6.74
CA ILE A 15 -2.46 -2.47 7.70
C ILE A 15 -2.68 -1.09 7.08
N VAL A 16 -2.11 -0.82 5.90
CA VAL A 16 -2.15 0.50 5.27
C VAL A 16 -3.56 0.92 4.87
N ALA A 17 -4.45 -0.03 4.59
CA ALA A 17 -5.83 0.26 4.19
C ALA A 17 -6.62 0.96 5.32
N PRO A 18 -6.79 0.36 6.52
CA PRO A 18 -7.49 1.05 7.61
C PRO A 18 -6.76 2.34 8.04
N LEU A 19 -5.42 2.36 8.02
CA LEU A 19 -4.64 3.56 8.32
C LEU A 19 -4.90 4.69 7.31
N GLY A 20 -4.93 4.37 6.02
CA GLY A 20 -5.13 5.34 4.95
C GLY A 20 -6.53 5.97 5.02
N PHE A 21 -7.57 5.18 5.28
CA PHE A 21 -8.92 5.72 5.48
C PHE A 21 -9.01 6.63 6.70
N PHE A 22 -8.43 6.22 7.84
CA PHE A 22 -8.38 7.04 9.04
C PHE A 22 -7.66 8.38 8.80
N VAL A 23 -6.47 8.32 8.19
CA VAL A 23 -5.66 9.50 7.86
C VAL A 23 -6.40 10.41 6.88
N GLY A 24 -7.13 9.86 5.91
CA GLY A 24 -7.86 10.64 4.91
C GLY A 24 -9.04 11.41 5.50
N LEU A 25 -9.69 10.83 6.50
CA LEU A 25 -10.84 11.44 7.17
C LEU A 25 -10.43 12.48 8.21
N GLN A 26 -9.27 12.30 8.88
CA GLN A 26 -8.96 13.06 10.10
C GLN A 26 -7.65 13.86 10.07
N VAL A 27 -6.71 13.53 9.17
CA VAL A 27 -5.34 14.06 9.25
C VAL A 27 -4.94 14.79 7.98
N SER A 28 -4.92 14.09 6.83
CA SER A 28 -4.46 14.64 5.57
C SER A 28 -4.95 13.80 4.38
N PRO A 29 -5.75 14.38 3.48
CA PRO A 29 -6.14 13.71 2.23
C PRO A 29 -4.94 13.33 1.36
N VAL A 30 -3.89 14.15 1.35
CA VAL A 30 -2.68 13.90 0.55
C VAL A 30 -1.95 12.65 1.05
N LEU A 31 -1.76 12.53 2.37
CA LEU A 31 -1.10 11.36 2.94
C LEU A 31 -1.94 10.09 2.73
N ALA A 32 -3.27 10.20 2.84
CA ALA A 32 -4.18 9.09 2.56
C ALA A 32 -4.06 8.60 1.12
N ASN A 33 -3.93 9.50 0.14
CA ASN A 33 -3.74 9.11 -1.25
C ASN A 33 -2.45 8.33 -1.49
N VAL A 34 -1.38 8.67 -0.78
CA VAL A 34 -0.11 7.91 -0.84
C VAL A 34 -0.28 6.53 -0.23
N LEU A 35 -0.90 6.46 0.95
CA LEU A 35 -1.11 5.20 1.67
C LEU A 35 -2.03 4.23 0.92
N LEU A 36 -3.13 4.76 0.36
CA LEU A 36 -4.15 4.02 -0.37
C LEU A 36 -3.86 3.90 -1.87
N LEU A 37 -2.66 4.26 -2.33
CA LEU A 37 -2.34 4.32 -3.76
C LEU A 37 -2.71 3.03 -4.53
N PRO A 38 -2.43 1.81 -4.03
CA PRO A 38 -2.86 0.58 -4.71
C PRO A 38 -4.39 0.49 -4.87
N PHE A 39 -5.15 0.89 -3.86
CA PHE A 39 -6.61 0.88 -3.88
C PHE A 39 -7.15 1.95 -4.83
N ILE A 40 -6.54 3.14 -4.86
CA ILE A 40 -6.91 4.22 -5.78
C ILE A 40 -6.69 3.78 -7.23
N VAL A 41 -5.58 3.10 -7.53
CA VAL A 41 -5.33 2.56 -8.87
C VAL A 41 -6.40 1.55 -9.27
N VAL A 42 -6.82 0.66 -8.37
CA VAL A 42 -7.91 -0.29 -8.63
C VAL A 42 -9.25 0.44 -8.79
N SER A 43 -9.52 1.45 -7.97
CA SER A 43 -10.73 2.28 -8.08
C SER A 43 -10.81 2.97 -9.43
N TRP A 44 -9.71 3.58 -9.86
CA TRP A 44 -9.63 4.27 -11.13
C TRP A 44 -9.72 3.32 -12.33
N SER A 45 -9.09 2.15 -12.25
CA SER A 45 -9.12 1.16 -13.35
C SER A 45 -10.46 0.45 -13.48
N SER A 46 -11.18 0.26 -12.36
CA SER A 46 -12.52 -0.36 -12.36
C SER A 46 -13.66 0.63 -12.55
N GLY A 47 -13.41 1.94 -12.38
CA GLY A 47 -14.45 2.97 -12.38
C GLY A 47 -15.35 2.94 -11.15
N ILE A 48 -15.01 2.15 -10.12
CA ILE A 48 -15.80 2.00 -8.89
C ILE A 48 -15.16 2.84 -7.80
N LEU A 49 -15.94 3.69 -7.14
CA LEU A 49 -15.48 4.49 -6.01
C LEU A 49 -15.01 3.59 -4.86
N LEU A 50 -13.98 4.01 -4.13
CA LEU A 50 -13.40 3.23 -3.02
C LEU A 50 -14.43 2.76 -1.99
N GLY A 51 -15.43 3.60 -1.68
CA GLY A 51 -16.50 3.27 -0.72
C GLY A 51 -17.53 2.27 -1.24
N ASP A 52 -17.61 2.09 -2.57
CA ASP A 52 -18.59 1.24 -3.24
C ASP A 52 -17.98 -0.09 -3.72
N MET A 53 -16.71 -0.34 -3.41
CA MET A 53 -16.02 -1.57 -3.79
C MET A 53 -16.64 -2.79 -3.11
N SER A 54 -16.90 -3.83 -3.90
CA SER A 54 -17.35 -5.12 -3.35
C SER A 54 -16.27 -5.74 -2.46
N ALA A 55 -16.69 -6.56 -1.49
CA ALA A 55 -15.77 -7.26 -0.58
C ALA A 55 -14.68 -8.05 -1.33
N LEU A 56 -15.04 -8.68 -2.45
CA LEU A 56 -14.08 -9.40 -3.30
C LEU A 56 -13.03 -8.45 -3.90
N LEU A 57 -13.45 -7.29 -4.42
CA LEU A 57 -12.55 -6.31 -5.01
C LEU A 57 -11.61 -5.71 -3.94
N LEU A 58 -12.11 -5.50 -2.72
CA LEU A 58 -11.31 -5.05 -1.58
C LEU A 58 -10.25 -6.08 -1.18
N VAL A 59 -10.59 -7.37 -1.16
CA VAL A 59 -9.62 -8.44 -0.92
C VAL A 59 -8.52 -8.44 -1.98
N TRP A 60 -8.88 -8.39 -3.27
CA TRP A 60 -7.89 -8.30 -4.35
C TRP A 60 -7.03 -7.05 -4.29
N SER A 61 -7.63 -5.90 -3.97
CA SER A 61 -6.91 -4.64 -3.77
C SER A 61 -5.93 -4.73 -2.60
N THR A 62 -6.31 -5.44 -1.55
CA THR A 62 -5.41 -5.70 -0.40
C THR A 62 -4.23 -6.59 -0.81
N VAL A 63 -4.46 -7.66 -1.58
CA VAL A 63 -3.36 -8.50 -2.10
C VAL A 63 -2.39 -7.68 -2.96
N LEU A 64 -2.93 -6.82 -3.84
CA LEU A 64 -2.13 -5.89 -4.65
C LEU A 64 -1.37 -4.89 -3.77
N SER A 65 -1.99 -4.37 -2.73
CA SER A 65 -1.36 -3.47 -1.76
C SER A 65 -0.17 -4.13 -1.06
N ILE A 66 -0.31 -5.39 -0.62
CA ILE A 66 0.77 -6.18 -0.03
C ILE A 66 1.94 -6.30 -1.00
N ALA A 67 1.66 -6.70 -2.26
CA ALA A 67 2.70 -6.85 -3.27
C ALA A 67 3.39 -5.52 -3.60
N PHE A 68 2.62 -4.43 -3.70
CA PHE A 68 3.14 -3.10 -3.97
C PHE A 68 4.08 -2.63 -2.86
N TRP A 69 3.63 -2.64 -1.60
CA TRP A 69 4.43 -2.15 -0.48
C TRP A 69 5.62 -3.05 -0.15
N ALA A 70 5.49 -4.37 -0.30
CA ALA A 70 6.62 -5.30 -0.23
C ALA A 70 7.70 -4.94 -1.26
N THR A 71 7.29 -4.59 -2.49
CA THR A 71 8.20 -4.15 -3.56
C THR A 71 8.87 -2.82 -3.23
N VAL A 72 8.09 -1.81 -2.83
CA VAL A 72 8.61 -0.48 -2.45
C VAL A 72 9.65 -0.59 -1.35
N PHE A 73 9.34 -1.31 -0.26
CA PHE A 73 10.26 -1.48 0.85
C PHE A 73 11.46 -2.35 0.45
N GLY A 74 11.25 -3.38 -0.36
CA GLY A 74 12.32 -4.20 -0.91
C GLY A 74 13.35 -3.37 -1.70
N LEU A 75 12.89 -2.44 -2.53
CA LEU A 75 13.74 -1.50 -3.28
C LEU A 75 14.52 -0.58 -2.34
N VAL A 76 13.86 -0.05 -1.29
CA VAL A 76 14.54 0.74 -0.25
C VAL A 76 15.63 -0.08 0.44
N GLY A 77 15.32 -1.30 0.87
CA GLY A 77 16.26 -2.20 1.50
C GLY A 77 17.44 -2.58 0.60
N PHE A 78 17.20 -2.71 -0.71
CA PHE A 78 18.25 -2.92 -1.71
C PHE A 78 19.14 -1.68 -1.87
N GLY A 79 18.55 -0.48 -1.98
CA GLY A 79 19.28 0.79 -2.08
C GLY A 79 20.19 1.02 -0.87
N ILE A 80 19.69 0.80 0.35
CA ILE A 80 20.48 0.90 1.58
C ILE A 80 21.65 -0.09 1.56
N LYS A 81 21.43 -1.34 1.12
CA LYS A 81 22.50 -2.35 1.02
C LYS A 81 23.58 -1.92 0.03
N LYS A 82 23.20 -1.29 -1.09
CA LYS A 82 24.14 -0.78 -2.09
C LYS A 82 24.98 0.38 -1.56
N LEU A 83 24.38 1.30 -0.79
CA LEU A 83 25.09 2.45 -0.20
C LEU A 83 26.06 2.06 0.93
N ARG A 84 25.87 0.89 1.55
CA ARG A 84 26.72 0.38 2.64
C ARG A 84 27.92 -0.44 2.14
N ARG A 85 28.01 -0.72 0.84
CA ARG A 85 29.14 -1.38 0.20
C ARG A 85 29.99 -0.34 -0.51
#